data_AF-A0A2E2SUQ9-F1
#
_entry.id   AF-A0A2E2SUQ9-F1
#
_cell.length_a   1.000
_cell.length_b   1.000
_cell.length_c   1.000
_cell.angle_alpha   90.00
_cell.angle_beta   90.00
_cell.angle_gamma   90.00
#
_symmetry.space_group_name_H-M   'P 1'
#
loop_
_entity.id
_entity.type
_entity.pdbx_description
1 polymer ?
#
loop_
_entity_poly.entity_id
_entity_poly.type
_entity_poly.pdbx_seq_one_letter_code
_entity_poly.pdbx_strand_id
1 'polypeptide(L)'
;MAQEKGYNTYTKIDDFKCIYGLDWWKENQHKWRKIRNVWENLYTSKKNLSLNSKVDGVKMYETFFDMDVDIKTSKIEKALRPYIIE
;
A
#
# COMPACT_ATOMS: atom_id res chain seq x y z
N MET A 1 -9.37 13.61 36.95
CA MET A 1 -8.73 12.60 36.07
C MET A 1 -9.32 12.80 34.68
N ALA A 2 -8.49 13.02 33.66
CA ALA A 2 -8.94 13.15 32.28
C ALA A 2 -8.73 11.80 31.57
N GLN A 3 -9.70 11.37 30.78
CA GLN A 3 -9.66 10.12 30.02
C GLN A 3 -9.89 10.46 28.54
N GLU A 4 -9.16 9.81 27.64
CA GLU A 4 -9.35 10.01 26.20
C GLU A 4 -10.79 9.70 25.79
N LYS A 5 -11.41 10.66 25.12
CA LYS A 5 -12.70 10.47 24.47
C LYS A 5 -12.43 9.86 23.09
N GLY A 6 -12.97 8.66 22.82
CA GLY A 6 -12.79 7.98 21.53
C GLY A 6 -11.99 6.68 21.56
N TYR A 7 -11.95 5.98 22.69
CA TYR A 7 -11.32 4.65 22.77
C TYR A 7 -12.12 3.66 21.92
N ASN A 8 -11.56 3.28 20.77
CA ASN A 8 -12.15 2.24 19.93
C ASN A 8 -11.82 0.87 20.51
N THR A 9 -12.85 0.13 20.93
CA THR A 9 -12.68 -1.28 21.31
C THR A 9 -12.94 -2.17 20.10
N TYR A 10 -11.96 -3.02 19.78
CA TYR A 10 -12.08 -4.01 18.72
C TYR A 10 -12.06 -5.40 19.33
N THR A 11 -13.04 -6.23 18.99
CA THR A 11 -13.05 -7.65 19.34
C THR A 11 -12.63 -8.44 18.11
N LYS A 12 -11.59 -9.27 18.24
CA LYS A 12 -11.19 -10.19 17.16
C LYS A 12 -12.35 -11.14 16.86
N ILE A 13 -12.76 -11.20 15.61
CA ILE A 13 -13.73 -12.18 15.10
C ILE A 13 -13.01 -13.42 14.59
N ASP A 14 -13.78 -14.50 14.40
CA ASP A 14 -13.28 -15.73 13.82
C ASP A 14 -12.68 -15.51 12.41
N ASP A 15 -11.51 -16.09 12.17
CA ASP A 15 -10.73 -15.93 10.93
C ASP A 15 -11.51 -16.45 9.70
N PHE A 16 -12.44 -17.41 9.86
CA PHE A 16 -13.31 -17.89 8.77
C PHE A 16 -14.15 -16.78 8.16
N LYS A 17 -14.53 -15.76 8.94
CA LYS A 17 -15.27 -14.59 8.43
C LYS A 17 -14.43 -13.73 7.47
N CYS A 18 -13.11 -13.94 7.45
CA CYS A 18 -12.15 -13.22 6.63
C CYS A 18 -11.53 -14.11 5.53
N ILE A 19 -12.10 -15.29 5.25
CA ILE A 19 -11.48 -16.31 4.38
C ILE A 19 -11.13 -15.76 2.99
N TYR A 20 -12.01 -14.97 2.38
CA TYR A 20 -11.75 -14.35 1.07
C TYR A 20 -10.53 -13.43 1.09
N GLY A 21 -10.34 -12.67 2.17
CA GLY A 21 -9.17 -11.81 2.33
C GLY A 21 -7.89 -12.62 2.56
N LEU A 22 -7.98 -13.70 3.33
CA LEU A 22 -6.86 -14.62 3.56
C LEU A 22 -6.42 -15.29 2.26
N ASP A 23 -7.37 -15.77 1.46
CA ASP A 23 -7.08 -16.45 0.19
C ASP A 23 -6.49 -15.48 -0.84
N TRP A 24 -7.08 -14.28 -0.98
CA TRP A 24 -6.49 -13.24 -1.82
C TRP A 24 -5.07 -12.87 -1.37
N TRP A 25 -4.83 -12.78 -0.06
CA TRP A 25 -3.52 -12.42 0.48
C TRP A 25 -2.46 -13.49 0.18
N LYS A 26 -2.81 -14.79 0.24
CA LYS A 26 -1.88 -15.89 -0.10
C LYS A 26 -1.27 -15.69 -1.49
N GLU A 27 -2.08 -15.26 -2.46
CA GLU A 27 -1.67 -15.01 -3.84
C GLU A 27 -0.92 -13.67 -4.02
N ASN A 28 -1.33 -12.63 -3.29
CA ASN A 28 -0.88 -11.26 -3.55
C ASN A 28 0.27 -10.78 -2.65
N GLN A 29 0.54 -11.46 -1.52
CA GLN A 29 1.49 -11.00 -0.51
C GLN A 29 2.90 -10.70 -1.06
N HIS A 30 3.35 -11.47 -2.06
CA HIS A 30 4.68 -11.30 -2.65
C HIS A 30 4.77 -10.00 -3.47
N LYS A 31 3.75 -9.69 -4.27
CA LYS A 31 3.60 -8.41 -4.97
C LYS A 31 3.62 -7.25 -3.97
N TRP A 32 2.77 -7.32 -2.95
CA TRP A 32 2.66 -6.24 -1.96
C TRP A 32 3.92 -6.05 -1.13
N ARG A 33 4.68 -7.11 -0.86
CA ARG A 33 6.00 -6.98 -0.26
C ARG A 33 6.96 -6.18 -1.16
N LYS A 34 6.99 -6.45 -2.47
CA LYS A 34 7.82 -5.67 -3.41
C LYS A 34 7.40 -4.20 -3.44
N ILE A 35 6.09 -3.92 -3.50
CA ILE A 35 5.55 -2.55 -3.48
C ILE A 35 5.96 -1.83 -2.19
N ARG A 36 5.78 -2.46 -1.03
CA ARG A 36 6.17 -1.88 0.27
C ARG A 36 7.67 -1.62 0.36
N ASN A 37 8.52 -2.49 -0.19
CA ASN A 37 9.95 -2.27 -0.20
C ASN A 37 10.36 -1.07 -1.06
N VAL A 38 9.72 -0.86 -2.22
CA VAL A 38 9.94 0.33 -3.05
C VAL A 38 9.52 1.60 -2.29
N TRP A 39 8.39 1.52 -1.59
CA TRP A 39 7.92 2.60 -0.71
C TRP A 39 8.90 2.94 0.40
N GLU A 40 9.39 1.93 1.10
CA GLU A 40 10.35 2.10 2.18
C GLU A 40 11.63 2.79 1.70
N ASN A 41 12.16 2.37 0.54
CA ASN A 41 13.33 3.01 -0.07
C ASN A 41 13.07 4.48 -0.43
N LEU A 42 11.89 4.81 -0.95
CA LEU A 42 11.54 6.20 -1.27
C LEU A 42 11.40 7.05 0.00
N TYR A 43 10.70 6.53 1.00
CA TYR A 43 10.42 7.23 2.24
C TYR A 43 11.71 7.48 3.04
N THR A 44 12.62 6.51 3.09
CA THR A 44 13.90 6.63 3.80
C THR A 44 14.92 7.53 3.08
N SER A 45 14.82 7.66 1.76
CA SER A 45 15.76 8.47 0.97
C SER A 45 15.44 9.97 0.95
N LYS A 46 14.21 10.38 1.28
CA LYS A 46 13.78 11.77 1.23
C LYS A 46 13.49 12.34 2.62
N LYS A 47 14.04 13.53 2.91
CA LYS A 47 13.73 14.30 4.13
C LYS A 47 12.28 14.81 4.14
N ASN A 48 11.78 15.23 2.97
CA ASN A 48 10.41 15.64 2.74
C ASN A 48 9.89 14.89 1.51
N LEU A 49 8.68 14.36 1.58
CA LEU A 49 8.02 13.65 0.49
C LEU A 49 6.71 14.35 0.13
N SER A 50 6.59 14.75 -1.14
CA SER A 50 5.36 15.31 -1.70
C SER A 50 4.95 14.47 -2.91
N LEU A 51 3.64 14.20 -3.01
CA LEU A 51 3.08 13.32 -4.03
C LEU A 51 1.90 13.99 -4.73
N ASN A 52 1.81 13.76 -6.04
CA ASN A 52 0.62 14.07 -6.80
C ASN A 52 -0.53 13.16 -6.34
N SER A 53 -1.70 13.75 -6.09
CA SER A 53 -2.88 13.00 -5.68
C SER A 53 -3.37 12.04 -6.78
N LYS A 54 -3.09 12.38 -8.05
CA LYS A 54 -3.39 11.61 -9.26
C LYS A 54 -2.38 11.92 -10.36
N VAL A 55 -2.20 10.97 -11.28
CA VAL A 55 -1.49 11.13 -12.56
C VAL A 55 -2.45 10.65 -13.64
N ASP A 56 -2.72 11.49 -14.65
CA ASP A 56 -3.68 11.19 -15.72
C ASP A 56 -5.06 10.73 -15.22
N GLY A 57 -5.52 11.28 -14.09
CA GLY A 57 -6.80 10.94 -13.47
C GLY A 57 -6.79 9.68 -12.60
N VAL A 58 -5.71 8.90 -12.62
CA VAL A 58 -5.53 7.65 -11.88
C VAL A 58 -4.82 7.91 -10.55
N LYS A 59 -5.30 7.31 -9.47
CA LYS A 59 -4.62 7.31 -8.18
C LYS A 59 -3.58 6.20 -8.15
N MET A 60 -2.51 6.47 -7.41
CA MET A 60 -1.39 5.54 -7.27
C MET A 60 -1.76 4.14 -6.78
N TYR A 61 -2.70 4.02 -5.83
CA TYR A 61 -3.11 2.69 -5.38
C TYR A 61 -3.80 1.91 -6.49
N GLU A 62 -4.60 2.56 -7.36
CA GLU A 62 -5.28 1.92 -8.48
C GLU A 62 -4.24 1.29 -9.41
N THR A 63 -3.17 2.05 -9.72
CA THR A 63 -2.03 1.53 -10.49
C THR A 63 -1.39 0.29 -9.85
N PHE A 64 -1.27 0.22 -8.52
CA PHE A 64 -0.71 -0.94 -7.82
C PHE A 64 -1.66 -2.15 -7.76
N PHE A 65 -2.96 -1.89 -7.66
CA PHE A 65 -3.97 -2.95 -7.66
C PHE A 65 -4.05 -3.63 -9.02
N ASP A 66 -3.91 -2.87 -10.11
CA ASP A 66 -3.94 -3.39 -11.50
C ASP A 66 -2.68 -4.16 -11.91
N MET A 67 -1.63 -4.20 -11.08
CA MET A 67 -0.41 -4.95 -11.39
C MET A 67 -0.57 -6.46 -11.17
N ASP A 68 0.04 -7.25 -12.07
CA ASP A 68 0.16 -8.70 -11.95
C ASP A 68 0.93 -9.13 -10.68
N VAL A 69 0.60 -10.31 -10.16
CA VAL A 69 1.21 -10.86 -8.92
C VAL A 69 2.72 -11.11 -9.04
N ASP A 70 3.23 -11.35 -10.25
CA ASP A 70 4.64 -11.62 -10.54
C ASP A 70 5.45 -10.37 -10.93
N ILE A 71 4.84 -9.18 -10.91
CA ILE A 71 5.43 -7.90 -11.33
C ILE A 71 6.86 -7.69 -10.80
N LYS A 72 7.74 -7.19 -11.68
CA LYS A 72 9.13 -6.89 -11.35
C LYS A 72 9.25 -5.57 -10.59
N THR A 73 10.18 -5.49 -9.62
CA THR A 73 10.44 -4.28 -8.83
C THR A 73 10.69 -3.04 -9.68
N SER A 74 11.46 -3.18 -10.78
CA SER A 74 11.74 -2.07 -11.69
C SER A 74 10.50 -1.50 -12.40
N LYS A 75 9.45 -2.31 -12.61
CA LYS A 75 8.17 -1.80 -13.13
C LYS A 75 7.41 -1.03 -12.07
N ILE A 76 7.45 -1.47 -10.81
CA ILE A 76 6.84 -0.76 -9.68
C ILE A 76 7.49 0.61 -9.50
N GLU A 77 8.82 0.67 -9.51
CA GLU A 77 9.57 1.93 -9.41
C GLU A 77 9.21 2.90 -10.54
N LYS A 78 9.14 2.39 -11.78
CA LYS A 78 8.73 3.19 -12.94
C LYS A 78 7.30 3.71 -12.79
N ALA A 79 6.39 2.91 -12.27
CA ALA A 79 5.00 3.30 -12.05
C ALA A 79 4.84 4.33 -10.93
N LEU A 80 5.73 4.33 -9.93
CA LEU A 80 5.71 5.28 -8.82
C LEU A 80 6.24 6.67 -9.19
N ARG A 81 7.24 6.74 -10.09
CA ARG A 81 7.93 8.00 -10.46
C ARG A 81 7.00 9.18 -10.80
N PRO A 82 5.95 9.02 -11.63
CA PRO A 82 5.10 10.16 -12.01
C PRO A 82 4.33 10.77 -10.83
N TYR A 83 4.14 10.01 -9.75
CA TYR A 83 3.44 10.49 -8.55
C TYR A 83 4.34 11.33 -7.65
N ILE A 84 5.66 11.28 -7.79
CA ILE A 84 6.58 12.01 -6.92
C ILE A 84 6.70 13.45 -7.42
N ILE A 85 6.47 14.41 -6.52
CA ILE A 85 6.78 15.82 -6.76
C ILE A 85 8.26 16.01 -6.39
N GLU A 86 9.03 16.55 -7.33
CA GLU A 86 10.45 16.89 -7.12
C GLU A 86 10.62 18.18 -6.31
#